data_AF-A0A2I0DWN1-F1
#
_entry.id   AF-A0A2I0DWN1-F1
#
_cell.length_a   1.000
_cell.length_b   1.000
_cell.length_c   1.000
_cell.angle_alpha   90.00
_cell.angle_beta   90.00
_cell.angle_gamma   90.00
#
_symmetry.space_group_name_H-M   'P 1'
#
loop_
_entity.id
_entity.type
_entity.pdbx_description
1 polymer ?
#
loop_
_entity_poly.entity_id
_entity_poly.type
_entity_poly.pdbx_seq_one_letter_code
_entity_poly.pdbx_strand_id
1 'polypeptide(L)' 'MYKAFFGLKDNPFSIAPNPHYLFLSDRHREALAHLTYGLGETGGFVLLTGEVGTGKTTVSRCLLNQLP' A
#
# COMPACT_ATOMS: atom_id res chain seq x y z
N MET A 1 9.17 26.26 7.76
CA MET A 1 10.56 26.55 8.18
C MET A 1 11.48 25.37 7.90
N TYR A 2 11.34 24.20 8.55
CA TYR A 2 12.20 23.03 8.28
C TYR A 2 12.08 22.45 6.86
N LYS A 3 10.87 22.42 6.28
CA LYS A 3 10.67 21.88 4.93
C LYS A 3 11.49 22.59 3.86
N ALA A 4 11.46 23.94 3.86
CA ALA A 4 12.21 24.74 2.90
C ALA A 4 13.73 24.63 3.10
N PHE A 5 14.19 24.61 4.36
CA PHE A 5 15.61 24.46 4.69
C PHE A 5 16.21 23.12 4.21
N PHE A 6 15.44 22.02 4.33
CA PHE A 6 15.86 20.67 3.93
C PHE A 6 15.36 20.22 2.55
N GLY A 7 14.67 21.10 1.81
CA GLY A 7 14.08 20.74 0.50
C GLY A 7 12.99 19.65 0.56
N LEU A 8 12.31 19.51 1.71
CA LEU A 8 11.26 18.50 1.90
C LEU A 8 9.93 18.99 1.32
N LYS A 9 9.24 18.11 0.60
CA LYS A 9 7.89 18.39 0.07
C LYS A 9 6.84 18.39 1.18
N ASP A 10 6.98 17.47 2.13
CA ASP A 10 6.00 17.21 3.18
C ASP A 10 6.62 17.21 4.59
N ASN A 11 5.79 17.05 5.62
CA ASN A 11 6.28 16.97 6.99
C ASN A 11 6.99 15.61 7.20
N PRO A 12 8.31 15.57 7.48
CA PRO A 12 9.06 14.32 7.55
C PRO A 12 8.74 13.46 8.78
N PHE A 13 8.13 14.01 9.83
CA PHE A 13 7.92 13.32 11.11
C PHE A 13 6.43 13.05 11.40
N SER A 14 5.66 12.71 10.36
CA SER A 14 4.31 12.19 10.57
C SER A 14 4.36 10.79 11.19
N ILE A 15 3.67 10.60 12.31
CA ILE A 15 3.48 9.28 12.93
C ILE A 15 2.46 8.42 12.17
N ALA A 16 1.63 9.03 11.32
CA ALA A 16 0.68 8.32 10.49
C ALA A 16 1.36 7.82 9.21
N PRO A 17 1.21 6.54 8.83
CA PRO A 17 1.71 6.02 7.57
C PRO A 17 1.01 6.73 6.40
N ASN A 18 1.78 7.36 5.53
CA ASN A 18 1.26 8.05 4.34
C ASN A 18 1.31 7.12 3.11
N PRO A 19 0.16 6.78 2.49
CA PRO A 19 0.08 5.88 1.35
C PRO A 19 0.92 6.31 0.14
N HIS A 20 1.20 7.61 -0.03
CA HIS A 20 2.03 8.12 -1.13
C HIS A 20 3.48 7.63 -1.08
N TYR A 21 3.96 7.23 0.11
CA TYR A 21 5.31 6.71 0.30
C TYR A 21 5.32 5.18 0.43
N LEU A 22 4.29 4.50 -0.10
CA LEU A 22 4.27 3.04 -0.13
C LEU A 22 5.44 2.50 -0.96
N PHE A 23 6.36 1.80 -0.29
CA PHE A 23 7.35 0.97 -0.96
C PHE A 23 6.76 -0.39 -1.30
N LEU A 24 6.37 -0.54 -2.57
CA LEU A 24 5.97 -1.83 -3.13
C LEU A 24 7.22 -2.69 -3.31
N SER A 25 7.55 -3.52 -2.31
CA SER A 25 8.53 -4.59 -2.48
C SER A 25 8.01 -5.63 -3.48
N ASP A 26 8.86 -6.53 -3.94
CA ASP A 26 8.45 -7.57 -4.90
C ASP A 26 7.31 -8.44 -4.35
N ARG A 27 7.38 -8.79 -3.06
CA ARG A 27 6.29 -9.51 -2.38
C ARG A 27 5.00 -8.71 -2.30
N HIS A 28 5.07 -7.40 -2.06
CA HIS A 28 3.87 -6.55 -2.04
C HIS A 28 3.26 -6.40 -3.45
N ARG A 29 4.09 -6.32 -4.50
CA ARG A 29 3.62 -6.28 -5.90
C ARG A 29 2.90 -7.57 -6.29
N GLU A 30 3.50 -8.72 -5.98
CA GLU A 30 2.92 -10.02 -6.26
C GLU A 30 1.57 -10.22 -5.55
N ALA A 31 1.51 -9.89 -4.26
CA ALA A 31 0.26 -9.91 -3.49
C ALA A 31 -0.82 -9.01 -4.10
N LEU A 32 -0.47 -7.79 -4.50
CA LEU A 32 -1.39 -6.84 -5.12
C LEU A 32 -1.89 -7.34 -6.48
N ALA A 33 -1.02 -7.95 -7.29
CA ALA A 33 -1.39 -8.53 -8.59
C ALA A 33 -2.40 -9.68 -8.41
N HIS A 34 -2.17 -10.58 -7.46
CA HIS A 34 -3.12 -11.66 -7.15
C HIS A 34 -4.46 -11.14 -6.65
N LEU A 35 -4.45 -10.11 -5.79
CA LEU A 35 -5.67 -9.47 -5.32
C LEU A 35 -6.46 -8.82 -6.47
N THR A 36 -5.77 -8.10 -7.35
CA THR A 36 -6.39 -7.42 -8.51
C THR A 36 -6.98 -8.43 -9.48
N TYR A 37 -6.25 -9.52 -9.76
CA TYR A 37 -6.74 -10.60 -10.62
C TYR A 37 -7.98 -11.28 -10.04
N GLY A 38 -7.98 -11.56 -8.73
CA GLY A 38 -9.12 -12.19 -8.05
C GLY A 38 -10.37 -11.32 -7.90
N LEU A 39 -10.27 -10.00 -8.15
CA LEU A 39 -11.42 -9.08 -8.22
C LEU A 39 -12.07 -9.01 -9.62
N GLY A 40 -11.48 -9.67 -10.62
CA GLY A 40 -11.98 -9.70 -11.99
C GLY A 40 -13.27 -10.50 -12.19
N GLU A 41 -13.58 -10.83 -13.46
CA GLU A 41 -14.92 -11.26 -13.94
C GLU A 41 -15.55 -12.48 -13.24
N THR A 42 -14.76 -13.31 -12.56
CA THR A 42 -15.27 -14.42 -11.77
C THR A 42 -15.36 -14.02 -10.30
N GLY A 43 -16.56 -13.61 -9.87
CA GLY A 43 -16.83 -13.31 -8.47
C GLY A 43 -16.28 -14.41 -7.55
N GLY A 44 -15.39 -14.01 -6.64
CA GLY A 44 -14.70 -14.89 -5.70
C GLY A 44 -14.27 -14.12 -4.46
N PHE A 45 -13.61 -14.81 -3.52
CA PHE A 45 -12.97 -14.18 -2.36
C PHE A 45 -11.46 -14.39 -2.45
N VAL A 46 -10.68 -13.37 -2.08
CA VAL A 46 -9.22 -13.45 -1.99
C VAL A 46 -8.80 -13.25 -0.54
N LEU A 47 -7.90 -14.12 -0.06
CA LEU A 47 -7.37 -14.06 1.29
C LEU A 47 -5.91 -13.60 1.26
N LEU A 48 -5.62 -12.44 1.86
CA LEU A 48 -4.27 -11.96 2.08
C LEU A 48 -3.76 -12.40 3.47
N THR A 49 -2.80 -13.32 3.50
CA THR A 49 -2.20 -13.83 4.73
C THR A 49 -0.77 -13.35 4.93
N GLY A 50 -0.25 -13.49 6.16
CA GLY A 50 1.10 -13.08 6.54
C GLY A 50 1.19 -12.72 8.02
N GLU A 51 2.40 -12.69 8.56
CA GLU A 51 2.65 -12.38 9.98
C GLU A 51 2.34 -10.93 10.35
N VAL A 52 2.33 -10.60 11.65
CA VAL A 52 2.17 -9.22 12.12
C VAL A 52 3.29 -8.34 11.55
N GLY A 53 2.97 -7.15 11.09
CA GLY A 53 3.95 -6.21 10.52
C GLY A 53 4.33 -6.46 9.05
N THR A 54 3.81 -7.49 8.38
CA THR A 54 4.12 -7.81 6.98
C THR A 54 3.42 -6.93 5.93
N GLY A 55 2.77 -5.84 6.33
CA GLY A 55 2.18 -4.88 5.38
C GLY A 55 0.81 -5.27 4.81
N LYS A 56 0.12 -6.28 5.33
CA LYS A 56 -1.23 -6.69 4.87
C LYS A 56 -2.21 -5.51 4.71
N THR A 57 -2.39 -4.73 5.77
CA THR A 57 -3.27 -3.54 5.76
C THR A 57 -2.83 -2.50 4.72
N THR A 58 -1.52 -2.37 4.52
CA THR A 58 -0.94 -1.43 3.56
C THR A 58 -1.24 -1.86 2.13
N VAL A 59 -1.11 -3.16 1.82
CA VAL A 59 -1.46 -3.72 0.49
C VAL A 59 -2.96 -3.60 0.23
N SER A 60 -3.83 -3.92 1.20
CA SER A 60 -5.28 -3.76 1.04
C SER A 60 -5.69 -2.31 0.78
N ARG A 61 -5.06 -1.33 1.46
CA ARG A 61 -5.30 0.10 1.20
C ARG A 61 -4.81 0.52 -0.19
N CYS A 62 -3.68 -0.03 -0.63
CA CYS A 62 -3.15 0.22 -1.97
C CYS A 62 -4.14 -0.26 -3.04
N LEU A 63 -4.68 -1.47 -2.87
CA LEU A 63 -5.71 -2.03 -3.75
C LEU A 63 -6.94 -1.12 -3.81
N LEU A 64 -7.49 -0.72 -2.65
CA LEU A 64 -8.67 0.15 -2.59
C LEU A 64 -8.47 1.48 -3.32
N ASN A 65 -7.26 2.05 -3.30
CA ASN A 65 -6.92 3.27 -4.02
C ASN A 65 -6.79 3.10 -5.55
N GLN A 66 -6.71 1.85 -6.05
CA GLN A 66 -6.59 1.53 -7.48
C GLN A 66 -7.92 1.09 -8.11
N LEU A 67 -8.94 0.83 -7.29
CA LEU A 67 -10.27 0.51 -7.78
C LEU A 67 -10.93 1.78 -8.36
N PRO A 68 -11.71 1.65 -9.45
CA PRO A 68 -12.42 2.75 -10.09
C PRO A 68 -13.52 3.36 -9.21
#